data_AF-A0A8E2INY9-F1
#
_entry.id   AF-A0A8E2INY9-F1
#
_cell.length_a   1.000
_cell.length_b   1.000
_cell.length_c   1.000
_cell.angle_alpha   90.00
_cell.angle_beta   90.00
_cell.angle_gamma   90.00
#
_symmetry.space_group_name_H-M   'P 1'
#
loop_
_entity.id
_entity.type
_entity.pdbx_description
1 polymer ?
#
loop_
_entity_poly.entity_id
_entity_poly.type
_entity_poly.pdbx_seq_one_letter_code
_entity_poly.pdbx_strand_id
1 'polypeptide(L)' 'MNYYGAFFRSALHPLLARINAYLMRWVRNKYRRYRSRGAFQQAWQRVTTQYPRFLAHWQWTTTVPAVW' A
#
# COMPACT_ATOMS: atom_id res chain seq x y z
N MET A 1 15.34 2.56 0.32
CA MET A 1 15.09 4.00 0.56
C MET A 1 16.27 4.53 1.36
N ASN A 2 17.35 4.88 0.67
CA ASN A 2 18.65 5.06 1.34
C ASN A 2 18.91 6.52 1.75
N TYR A 3 18.23 7.47 1.13
CA TYR A 3 18.43 8.90 1.40
C TYR A 3 17.47 9.43 2.49
N TYR A 4 16.17 9.39 2.25
CA TYR A 4 15.17 9.95 3.19
C TYR A 4 14.83 9.05 4.38
N GLY A 5 15.07 7.75 4.26
CA GLY A 5 14.69 6.77 5.28
C GLY A 5 15.56 6.78 6.54
N ALA A 6 16.80 7.31 6.43
CA ALA A 6 17.75 7.36 7.53
C ALA A 6 17.39 8.44 8.58
N PHE A 7 16.72 9.52 8.16
CA PHE A 7 16.51 10.70 9.01
C PHE A 7 15.05 10.89 9.46
N PHE A 8 14.06 10.48 8.65
CA PHE A 8 12.66 10.79 8.90
C PHE A 8 11.74 9.57 8.75
N ARG A 9 12.11 8.44 9.35
CA ARG A 9 11.36 7.18 9.23
C ARG A 9 9.88 7.36 9.61
N SER A 10 9.60 8.04 10.72
CA SER A 10 8.24 8.32 11.22
C SER A 10 7.40 9.20 10.27
N ALA A 11 7.97 10.28 9.73
CA ALA A 11 7.27 11.17 8.79
C ALA A 11 7.16 10.56 7.38
N LEU A 12 8.02 9.60 7.04
CA LEU A 12 7.98 8.89 5.75
C LEU A 12 6.83 7.87 5.69
N HIS A 13 6.53 7.17 6.79
CA HIS A 13 5.43 6.18 6.84
C HIS A 13 4.07 6.69 6.32
N PRO A 14 3.54 7.87 6.72
CA PRO A 14 2.26 8.36 6.21
C PRO A 14 2.31 8.71 4.71
N LEU A 15 3.45 9.18 4.19
CA LEU A 15 3.63 9.43 2.75
C LEU A 15 3.54 8.12 1.96
N LEU A 16 4.23 7.07 2.42
CA LEU A 16 4.21 5.75 1.77
C LEU A 16 2.82 5.09 1.87
N ALA A 17 2.12 5.26 2.98
CA ALA A 17 0.74 4.82 3.12
C ALA A 17 -0.19 5.55 2.13
N ARG A 18 0.06 6.85 1.86
CA ARG A 18 -0.69 7.61 0.85
C ARG A 18 -0.44 7.12 -0.58
N ILE A 19 0.78 6.64 -0.89
CA ILE A 19 1.05 5.93 -2.15
C ILE A 19 0.21 4.65 -2.26
N ASN A 20 0.15 3.83 -1.19
CA ASN A 20 -0.72 2.65 -1.15
C ASN A 20 -2.19 3.00 -1.36
N ALA A 21 -2.64 4.14 -0.82
CA ALA A 21 -3.98 4.65 -1.02
C ALA A 21 -4.25 4.95 -2.51
N TYR A 22 -3.36 5.68 -3.19
CA TYR A 22 -3.51 5.92 -4.63
C TYR A 22 -3.53 4.62 -5.45
N LEU A 23 -2.68 3.65 -5.09
CA LEU A 23 -2.66 2.33 -5.72
C LEU A 23 -4.00 1.61 -5.56
N MET A 24 -4.58 1.62 -4.35
CA MET A 24 -5.91 1.09 -4.09
C MET A 24 -6.96 1.76 -4.99
N ARG A 25 -7.00 3.10 -5.03
CA ARG A 25 -7.97 3.85 -5.84
C ARG A 25 -7.88 3.44 -7.31
N TRP A 26 -6.67 3.33 -7.83
CA TRP A 26 -6.43 2.88 -9.21
C TRP A 26 -6.91 1.45 -9.44
N VAL A 27 -6.58 0.49 -8.56
CA VAL A 27 -7.02 -0.91 -8.68
C VAL A 27 -8.54 -1.02 -8.64
N ARG A 28 -9.22 -0.28 -7.76
CA ARG A 28 -10.69 -0.27 -7.63
C ARG A 28 -11.38 0.29 -8.88
N ASN A 29 -10.76 1.28 -9.52
CA ASN A 29 -11.26 1.84 -10.79
C ASN A 29 -11.02 0.88 -11.96
N LYS A 30 -9.85 0.23 -12.00
CA LYS A 30 -9.48 -0.69 -13.07
C LYS A 30 -10.24 -2.02 -13.03
N TYR A 31 -10.50 -2.57 -11.84
CA TYR A 31 -11.06 -3.90 -11.67
C TYR A 31 -12.35 -3.87 -10.85
N ARG A 32 -13.48 -4.20 -11.50
CA ARG A 32 -14.80 -4.24 -10.87
C ARG A 32 -14.86 -5.17 -9.65
N ARG A 33 -14.16 -6.32 -9.70
CA ARG A 33 -14.12 -7.32 -8.61
C ARG A 33 -13.52 -6.82 -7.29
N TYR A 34 -12.74 -5.74 -7.33
CA TYR A 34 -12.10 -5.17 -6.14
C TYR A 34 -12.78 -3.89 -5.65
N ARG A 35 -13.97 -3.54 -6.18
CA ARG A 35 -14.70 -2.36 -5.71
C ARG A 35 -15.12 -2.48 -4.25
N SER A 36 -15.47 -3.69 -3.81
CA SER A 36 -15.78 -3.95 -2.40
C SER A 36 -14.49 -3.95 -1.57
N ARG A 37 -14.58 -3.32 -0.41
CA ARG A 37 -13.43 -3.16 0.48
C ARG A 37 -12.89 -4.50 0.96
N GLY A 38 -13.76 -5.45 1.31
CA GLY A 38 -13.37 -6.78 1.76
C GLY A 38 -12.61 -7.57 0.70
N ALA A 39 -13.12 -7.61 -0.54
CA ALA A 39 -12.45 -8.31 -1.64
C ALA A 39 -11.08 -7.69 -1.97
N PHE A 40 -10.99 -6.36 -1.93
CA PHE A 40 -9.71 -5.68 -2.09
C PHE A 40 -8.76 -6.00 -0.94
N GLN A 41 -9.18 -5.92 0.32
CA GLN A 41 -8.31 -6.18 1.47
C GLN A 41 -7.77 -7.61 1.47
N GLN A 42 -8.59 -8.61 1.15
CA GLN A 42 -8.13 -9.99 1.03
C GLN A 42 -7.11 -10.15 -0.11
N ALA A 43 -7.37 -9.54 -1.26
CA ALA A 43 -6.44 -9.57 -2.39
C ALA A 43 -5.13 -8.84 -2.07
N TRP A 44 -5.22 -7.69 -1.39
CA TRP A 44 -4.08 -6.90 -0.94
C TRP A 44 -3.20 -7.69 0.00
N GLN A 45 -3.78 -8.25 1.07
CA GLN A 45 -3.07 -9.07 2.04
C GLN A 45 -2.36 -10.25 1.36
N ARG A 46 -3.03 -10.92 0.41
CA ARG A 46 -2.43 -12.02 -0.35
C ARG A 46 -1.22 -11.56 -1.16
N VAL A 47 -1.36 -10.46 -1.92
CA VAL A 47 -0.28 -9.94 -2.79
C VAL A 47 0.90 -9.43 -1.95
N THR A 48 0.64 -8.69 -0.88
CA THR A 48 1.72 -8.16 -0.04
C THR A 48 2.46 -9.26 0.72
N THR A 49 1.78 -10.37 1.03
CA THR A 49 2.41 -11.53 1.68
C THR A 49 3.22 -12.36 0.68
N GLN A 50 2.69 -12.59 -0.52
CA GLN A 50 3.38 -13.37 -1.56
C GLN A 50 4.56 -12.60 -2.18
N TYR A 51 4.41 -11.28 -2.35
CA TYR A 51 5.40 -10.44 -3.03
C TYR A 51 5.76 -9.20 -2.21
N PRO A 52 6.35 -9.36 -1.01
CA PRO A 52 6.60 -8.24 -0.09
C PRO A 52 7.61 -7.21 -0.62
N ARG A 53 8.33 -7.52 -1.71
CA ARG A 53 9.35 -6.64 -2.32
C ARG A 53 8.95 -6.15 -3.71
N PHE A 54 7.71 -6.37 -4.14
CA PHE A 54 7.26 -5.95 -5.48
C PHE A 54 7.29 -4.43 -5.65
N LEU A 55 6.98 -3.69 -4.59
CA LEU A 55 7.18 -2.25 -4.50
C LEU A 55 8.23 -1.93 -3.45
N ALA A 56 9.10 -0.97 -3.75
CA ALA A 56 10.23 -0.62 -2.89
C ALA A 56 9.81 -0.20 -1.47
N HIS A 57 8.65 0.44 -1.33
CA HIS A 57 8.13 0.89 -0.03
C HIS A 57 7.39 -0.18 0.76
N TRP A 58 7.06 -1.34 0.18
CA TRP A 58 6.38 -2.43 0.89
C TRP A 58 7.27 -3.10 1.94
N GLN A 59 8.59 -2.96 1.83
CA GLN A 59 9.52 -3.33 2.90
C GLN A 59 9.34 -2.46 4.18
N TRP A 60 8.66 -1.32 4.07
CA TRP A 60 8.49 -0.34 5.13
C TRP A 60 7.04 -0.28 5.59
N THR A 61 6.10 -0.23 4.63
CA THR A 61 4.68 -0.25 4.93
C THR A 61 3.87 -0.89 3.81
N THR A 62 3.10 -1.90 4.18
CA THR A 62 2.05 -2.51 3.36
C THR A 62 0.66 -2.03 3.79
N THR A 63 0.59 -1.18 4.82
CA THR A 63 -0.67 -0.69 5.37
C THR A 63 -1.39 0.15 4.34
N VAL A 64 -2.68 -0.15 4.16
CA VAL A 64 -3.59 0.70 3.40
C VAL A 64 -4.49 1.41 4.39
N PRO A 65 -4.65 2.74 4.31
CA PRO A 65 -5.46 3.47 5.27
C PRO A 65 -6.88 2.93 5.33
N ALA A 66 -7.38 2.76 6.56
CA ALA A 66 -8.71 2.24 6.83
C ALA A 66 -9.81 3.29 6.58
N VAL A 67 -9.46 4.56 6.43
CA VAL A 67 -10.40 5.64 6.14
C VAL A 67 -9.82 6.44 5.00
N TRP A 68 -10.70 6.76 4.04
CA TRP A 68 -10.48 7.84 3.09
C TRP A 68 -11.27 9.03 3.59
#